data_AF-A0A7X3IIX5-F1
#
_entry.id   AF-A0A7X3IIX5-F1
#
_cell.length_a   1.000
_cell.length_b   1.000
_cell.length_c   1.000
_cell.angle_alpha   90.00
_cell.angle_beta   90.00
_cell.angle_gamma   90.00
#
_symmetry.space_group_name_H-M   'P 1'
#
loop_
_entity.id
_entity.type
_entity.pdbx_description
1 polymer ?
#
loop_
_entity_poly.entity_id
_entity_poly.type
_entity_poly.pdbx_seq_one_letter_code
_entity_poly.pdbx_strand_id
1 'polypeptide(L)' 'MNIRTVYELTDVLTECFERDVGTELEEMLHDDKFVTSKLKKHLGTKVFKEYDTLSEEVWREAWMDFGLKIWKKQNT' A
#
# COMPACT_ATOMS: atom_id res chain seq x y z
N MET A 1 -16.17 8.10 6.72
CA MET A 1 -14.78 7.67 6.52
C MET A 1 -14.36 6.80 7.69
N ASN A 2 -14.00 5.54 7.46
CA ASN A 2 -13.59 4.62 8.53
C ASN A 2 -12.06 4.71 8.70
N ILE A 3 -11.61 5.58 9.61
CA ILE A 3 -10.20 5.84 9.90
C ILE A 3 -9.42 4.54 10.19
N ARG A 4 -10.06 3.55 10.81
CA ARG A 4 -9.46 2.24 11.09
C ARG A 4 -9.05 1.50 9.81
N THR A 5 -9.89 1.54 8.78
CA THR A 5 -9.64 0.84 7.51
C THR A 5 -8.49 1.48 6.74
N VAL A 6 -8.34 2.81 6.81
CA VAL A 6 -7.20 3.52 6.22
C VAL A 6 -5.90 3.06 6.90
N TYR A 7 -5.85 3.04 8.24
CA TYR A 7 -4.67 2.57 8.96
C TYR A 7 -4.32 1.11 8.66
N GLU A 8 -5.30 0.21 8.65
CA GLU A 8 -5.09 -1.21 8.33
C GLU A 8 -4.53 -1.38 6.90
N LEU A 9 -5.04 -0.63 5.92
CA LEU A 9 -4.51 -0.65 4.56
C LEU A 9 -3.11 -0.04 4.47
N THR A 10 -2.84 1.06 5.18
CA THR A 10 -1.50 1.67 5.25
C THR A 10 -0.45 0.70 5.79
N ASP A 11 -0.79 -0.08 6.83
CA ASP A 11 0.13 -1.07 7.38
C ASP A 11 0.39 -2.20 6.38
N VAL A 12 -0.64 -2.69 5.69
CA VAL A 12 -0.51 -3.66 4.59
C VAL A 12 0.40 -3.12 3.47
N LEU A 13 0.21 -1.87 3.05
CA LEU A 13 1.07 -1.22 2.05
C LEU A 13 2.52 -1.13 2.55
N THR A 14 2.70 -0.78 3.82
CA THR A 14 4.03 -0.71 4.45
C THR A 14 4.72 -2.07 4.41
N GLU A 15 4.06 -3.12 4.90
CA GLU A 15 4.63 -4.48 4.94
C GLU A 15 4.93 -5.03 3.54
N CYS A 16 4.10 -4.69 2.56
CA CYS A 16 4.22 -5.19 1.20
C CYS A 16 5.29 -4.45 0.37
N PHE A 17 5.44 -3.14 0.54
CA PHE A 17 6.20 -2.28 -0.38
C PHE A 17 7.34 -1.48 0.26
N GLU A 18 7.50 -1.44 1.59
CA GLU A 18 8.56 -0.62 2.22
C GLU A 18 9.97 -0.96 1.72
N ARG A 19 10.20 -2.21 1.30
CA ARG A 19 11.49 -2.70 0.80
C ARG A 19 11.75 -2.38 -0.66
N ASP A 20 10.72 -1.95 -1.40
CA ASP A 20 10.85 -1.55 -2.80
C ASP A 20 11.23 -0.08 -2.92
N VAL A 21 10.88 0.74 -1.93
CA VAL A 21 11.21 2.17 -1.91
C VAL A 21 12.73 2.34 -1.74
N GLY A 22 13.32 3.20 -2.56
CA GLY A 22 14.77 3.39 -2.67
C GLY A 22 15.46 2.35 -3.53
N THR A 23 14.71 1.50 -4.25
CA THR A 23 15.23 0.50 -5.20
C THR A 23 14.72 0.76 -6.61
N GLU A 24 15.22 0.02 -7.60
CA GLU A 24 14.71 0.05 -8.97
C GLU A 24 13.20 -0.32 -9.07
N LEU A 25 12.67 -1.03 -8.07
CA LEU A 25 11.26 -1.41 -8.03
C LEU A 25 10.32 -0.28 -7.59
N GLU A 26 10.86 0.84 -7.09
CA GLU A 26 10.04 1.98 -6.66
C GLU A 26 9.21 2.54 -7.82
N GLU A 27 9.78 2.62 -9.03
CA GLU A 27 9.05 3.07 -10.22
C GLU A 27 7.85 2.17 -10.53
N MET A 28 7.94 0.88 -10.19
CA MET A 28 6.86 -0.08 -10.41
C MET A 28 5.67 0.14 -9.45
N LEU A 29 5.84 0.87 -8.35
CA LEU A 29 4.75 1.20 -7.43
C LEU A 29 3.69 2.12 -8.06
N HIS A 30 4.01 2.76 -9.19
CA HIS A 30 3.07 3.53 -9.99
C HIS A 30 2.29 2.68 -11.02
N ASP A 31 2.59 1.37 -11.13
CA ASP A 31 1.86 0.44 -12.00
C ASP A 31 0.83 -0.37 -11.20
N ASP A 32 -0.45 -0.08 -11.42
CA ASP A 32 -1.58 -0.79 -10.80
C ASP A 32 -1.50 -2.31 -10.96
N LYS A 33 -1.01 -2.82 -12.10
CA LYS A 33 -0.90 -4.27 -12.33
C LYS A 33 0.18 -4.87 -11.44
N PHE A 34 1.31 -4.19 -11.28
CA PHE A 34 2.37 -4.62 -10.38
C PHE A 34 1.89 -4.63 -8.94
N VAL A 35 1.32 -3.50 -8.49
CA VAL A 35 0.75 -3.32 -7.14
C VAL A 35 -0.27 -4.41 -6.83
N THR A 36 -1.25 -4.60 -7.72
CA THR A 36 -2.30 -5.61 -7.58
C THR A 36 -1.73 -7.02 -7.50
N SER A 37 -0.78 -7.35 -8.38
CA SER A 37 -0.14 -8.68 -8.42
C SER A 37 0.64 -8.96 -7.14
N LYS A 38 1.39 -7.98 -6.65
CA LYS A 38 2.21 -8.11 -5.44
C LYS A 38 1.35 -8.19 -4.18
N LEU A 39 0.32 -7.36 -4.04
CA LEU A 39 -0.65 -7.43 -2.93
C LEU A 39 -1.41 -8.76 -2.91
N LYS A 40 -1.86 -9.26 -4.08
CA LYS A 40 -2.50 -10.59 -4.16
C LYS A 40 -1.58 -11.71 -3.71
N LYS A 41 -0.28 -11.62 -4.01
CA LYS A 41 0.72 -12.60 -3.55
C LYS A 41 1.00 -12.48 -2.05
N HIS A 42 1.04 -11.26 -1.52
CA HIS A 42 1.32 -10.98 -0.12
C HIS A 42 0.15 -11.37 0.81
N LEU A 43 -1.07 -10.94 0.47
CA LEU A 43 -2.28 -11.14 1.29
C LEU A 43 -3.04 -12.42 0.97
N GLY A 44 -2.86 -12.95 -0.24
CA GLY A 44 -3.75 -13.95 -0.83
C GLY A 44 -4.99 -13.33 -1.49
N THR A 45 -5.54 -14.03 -2.48
CA THR A 45 -6.64 -13.51 -3.33
C THR A 45 -7.92 -13.18 -2.55
N LYS A 46 -8.24 -13.94 -1.51
CA LYS A 46 -9.46 -13.71 -0.72
C LYS A 46 -9.39 -12.39 0.04
N VAL A 47 -8.31 -12.19 0.79
CA VAL A 47 -8.08 -10.98 1.59
C VAL A 47 -7.91 -9.76 0.68
N PHE A 48 -7.19 -9.90 -0.44
CA PHE A 48 -7.08 -8.81 -1.42
C PHE A 48 -8.45 -8.31 -1.89
N LYS A 49 -9.41 -9.22 -2.17
CA LYS A 49 -10.75 -8.83 -2.61
C LYS A 49 -11.51 -7.98 -1.58
N GLU A 50 -11.20 -8.13 -0.29
CA GLU A 50 -11.81 -7.29 0.75
C GLU A 50 -11.33 -5.84 0.60
N TYR A 51 -10.04 -5.62 0.37
CA TYR A 51 -9.46 -4.30 0.11
C TYR A 51 -9.84 -3.72 -1.28
N ASP A 52 -9.99 -4.57 -2.29
CA ASP A 52 -10.37 -4.19 -3.66
C ASP A 52 -11.79 -3.59 -3.72
N THR A 53 -12.63 -3.85 -2.71
CA THR A 53 -13.98 -3.25 -2.60
C THR A 53 -14.01 -1.89 -1.92
N LEU A 54 -12.86 -1.40 -1.42
CA LEU A 54 -12.76 -0.10 -0.78
C LEU A 54 -12.84 1.04 -1.82
N SER A 55 -13.27 2.22 -1.37
CA SER A 55 -13.34 3.39 -2.24
C SER A 55 -11.96 3.90 -2.63
N GLU A 56 -11.87 4.55 -3.78
CA GLU A 56 -10.65 5.24 -4.25
C GLU A 56 -10.11 6.24 -3.21
N GLU A 57 -11.01 6.88 -2.44
CA GLU A 57 -10.62 7.80 -1.37
C GLU A 57 -9.82 7.10 -0.27
N VAL A 58 -10.25 5.91 0.18
CA VAL A 58 -9.53 5.12 1.20
C VAL A 58 -8.18 4.67 0.68
N TRP A 59 -8.10 4.24 -0.58
CA TRP A 59 -6.84 3.88 -1.22
C TRP A 59 -5.87 5.07 -1.33
N ARG A 60 -6.38 6.22 -1.78
CA ARG A 60 -5.58 7.45 -1.91
C ARG A 60 -5.01 7.89 -0.56
N GLU A 61 -5.83 7.87 0.49
CA GLU A 61 -5.38 8.22 1.84
C GLU A 61 -4.33 7.23 2.37
N ALA A 62 -4.54 5.93 2.19
CA ALA A 62 -3.59 4.92 2.65
C ALA A 62 -2.23 5.02 1.92
N TRP A 63 -2.23 5.30 0.61
CA TRP A 63 -1.00 5.55 -0.14
C TRP A 63 -0.27 6.82 0.32
N MET A 64 -1.02 7.88 0.63
CA MET A 64 -0.44 9.11 1.19
C MET A 64 0.22 8.85 2.55
N ASP A 65 -0.49 8.15 3.45
CA ASP A 65 0.03 7.81 4.78
C ASP A 65 1.24 6.87 4.71
N PHE A 66 1.22 5.89 3.79
CA PHE A 66 2.37 5.05 3.48
C PHE A 66 3.58 5.90 3.08
N GLY A 67 3.42 6.81 2.10
CA GLY A 67 4.49 7.69 1.66
C GLY A 67 5.07 8.55 2.78
N LEU A 68 4.20 9.13 3.63
CA LEU A 68 4.62 9.91 4.80
C LEU A 68 5.39 9.07 5.82
N LYS A 69 4.98 7.81 6.05
CA LYS A 69 5.63 6.88 6.97
C LYS A 69 7.03 6.49 6.46
N ILE A 70 7.16 6.21 5.16
CA ILE A 70 8.46 5.90 4.53
C ILE A 70 9.39 7.12 4.57
N TRP A 71 8.90 8.30 4.20
CA TRP A 71 9.68 9.53 4.26
C TRP A 71 10.21 9.80 5.68
N LYS A 72 9.38 9.66 6.71
CA LYS A 72 9.81 9.80 8.12
C LYS A 72 10.90 8.81 8.48
N LYS A 73 10.78 7.53 8.08
CA LYS A 73 11.79 6.49 8.36
C LYS A 73 13.15 6.79 7.71
N GLN A 74 13.18 7.40 6.53
CA GLN A 74 14.42 7.74 5.82
C GLN A 74 15.11 9.01 6.35
N ASN A 75 14.35 9.90 7.02
CA ASN A 75 14.82 11.19 7.51
C ASN A 75 14.97 11.24 9.05
N THR A 76 14.89 10.10 9.73
CA THR A 76 15.11 9.93 11.18
C THR A 76 16.32 9.04 11.41
#